data_AF-A0A923TJC0-F1
#
_entry.id   AF-A0A923TJC0-F1
#
_cell.length_a   1.000
_cell.length_b   1.000
_cell.length_c   1.000
_cell.angle_alpha   90.00
_cell.angle_beta   90.00
_cell.angle_gamma   90.00
#
_symmetry.space_group_name_H-M   'P 1'
#
loop_
_entity.id
_entity.type
_entity.pdbx_description
1 polymer ?
#
loop_
_entity_poly.entity_id
_entity_poly.type
_entity_poly.pdbx_seq_one_letter_code
_entity_poly.pdbx_strand_id
1 'polypeptide(L)'
;MSSTPAPLDPPQLARFPADVRAAYRCYRATGDAAAVQVVVLSAVREHCPRQPTLGSDDSAATINLHLVDDLGYDSLAIAELVFFLEDLFEVSICTQEIQAIGTVGELRGFVAQKLAEKSAAA
;
A
#
# COMPACT_ATOMS: atom_id res chain seq x y z
N MET A 1 -16.68 19.47 -25.37
CA MET A 1 -16.09 18.21 -24.89
C MET A 1 -15.18 18.58 -23.74
N SER A 2 -15.74 18.73 -22.54
CA SER A 2 -14.97 19.15 -21.36
C SER A 2 -14.58 17.89 -20.60
N SER A 3 -13.45 17.27 -20.99
CA SER A 3 -12.79 16.30 -20.11
C SER A 3 -12.20 17.09 -18.97
N THR A 4 -12.91 17.13 -17.84
CA THR A 4 -12.31 17.52 -16.56
C THR A 4 -11.11 16.60 -16.33
N PRO A 5 -9.87 17.10 -16.22
CA PRO A 5 -8.75 16.25 -15.84
C PRO A 5 -9.10 15.67 -14.47
N ALA A 6 -9.09 14.35 -14.36
CA ALA A 6 -9.24 13.68 -13.08
C ALA A 6 -8.27 14.33 -12.07
N PRO A 7 -8.67 14.49 -10.79
CA PRO A 7 -7.75 15.01 -9.79
C PRO A 7 -6.45 14.20 -9.85
N LEU A 8 -5.31 14.89 -9.90
CA LEU A 8 -3.99 14.27 -10.08
C LEU A 8 -3.68 13.25 -8.96
N ASP A 9 -4.32 13.42 -7.80
CA ASP A 9 -4.25 12.50 -6.65
C ASP A 9 -5.66 12.00 -6.29
N PRO A 10 -5.83 10.72 -5.99
CA PRO A 10 -7.07 10.17 -5.48
C PRO A 10 -7.35 10.70 -4.05
N PRO A 11 -8.63 10.92 -3.66
CA PRO A 11 -8.99 11.54 -2.38
C PRO A 11 -8.46 10.79 -1.14
N GLN A 12 -8.27 9.48 -1.27
CA GLN A 12 -7.70 8.57 -0.28
C GLN A 12 -6.29 9.03 0.13
N LEU A 13 -5.52 9.59 -0.82
CA LEU A 13 -4.17 10.10 -0.59
C LEU A 13 -4.12 11.57 -0.15
N ALA A 14 -5.26 12.27 -0.02
CA ALA A 14 -5.28 13.69 0.32
C ALA A 14 -4.63 14.00 1.68
N ARG A 15 -4.73 13.05 2.64
CA ARG A 15 -4.12 13.14 3.97
C ARG A 15 -2.64 12.74 4.00
N PHE A 16 -2.14 12.13 2.92
CA PHE A 16 -0.80 11.57 2.88
C PHE A 16 0.25 12.63 2.48
N PRO A 17 1.51 12.45 2.92
CA PRO A 17 2.63 13.30 2.52
C PRO A 17 2.81 13.44 1.00
N ALA A 18 3.46 14.53 0.58
CA ALA A 18 3.63 14.84 -0.85
C ALA A 18 4.47 13.81 -1.61
N ASP A 19 5.45 13.21 -0.94
CA ASP A 19 6.29 12.11 -1.42
C ASP A 19 5.45 10.85 -1.73
N VAL A 20 4.49 10.51 -0.88
CA VAL A 20 3.58 9.37 -1.13
C VAL A 20 2.69 9.61 -2.35
N ARG A 21 2.16 10.83 -2.47
CA ARG A 21 1.38 11.23 -3.65
C ARG A 21 2.22 11.22 -4.92
N ALA A 22 3.46 11.70 -4.85
CA ALA A 22 4.40 11.63 -5.97
C ALA A 22 4.73 10.19 -6.36
N ALA A 23 4.91 9.29 -5.38
CA ALA A 23 5.10 7.86 -5.63
C ALA A 23 3.87 7.26 -6.32
N TYR A 24 2.66 7.52 -5.86
CA TYR A 24 1.45 7.03 -6.53
C TYR A 24 1.36 7.51 -7.99
N ARG A 25 1.67 8.78 -8.26
CA ARG A 25 1.71 9.31 -9.63
C ARG A 25 2.79 8.62 -10.48
N CYS A 26 3.96 8.35 -9.91
CA CYS A 26 5.03 7.62 -10.59
C CYS A 26 4.56 6.21 -10.97
N TYR A 27 3.94 5.49 -10.02
CA TYR A 27 3.33 4.19 -10.29
C TYR A 27 2.30 4.27 -11.41
N ARG A 28 1.35 5.22 -11.36
CA ARG A 28 0.33 5.37 -12.41
C ARG A 28 0.91 5.68 -13.79
N ALA A 29 2.08 6.33 -13.85
CA ALA A 29 2.74 6.68 -15.10
C ALA A 29 3.65 5.57 -15.66
N THR A 30 4.24 4.73 -14.79
CA THR A 30 5.35 3.84 -15.17
C THR A 30 5.14 2.37 -14.81
N GLY A 31 4.20 2.07 -13.91
CA GLY A 31 4.07 0.75 -13.29
C GLY A 31 5.21 0.41 -12.33
N ASP A 32 6.02 1.38 -11.88
CA ASP A 32 7.17 1.14 -11.02
C ASP A 32 6.79 0.50 -9.68
N ALA A 33 7.37 -0.68 -9.42
CA ALA A 33 7.17 -1.43 -8.19
C ALA A 33 7.71 -0.68 -6.96
N ALA A 34 8.83 0.04 -7.08
CA ALA A 34 9.37 0.79 -5.95
C ALA A 34 8.40 1.88 -5.49
N ALA A 35 7.75 2.55 -6.45
CA ALA A 35 6.72 3.52 -6.18
C ALA A 35 5.49 2.92 -5.47
N VAL A 36 5.04 1.73 -5.87
CA VAL A 36 3.98 0.98 -5.15
C VAL A 36 4.39 0.73 -3.70
N GLN A 37 5.62 0.25 -3.49
CA GLN A 37 6.08 -0.14 -2.18
C GLN A 37 6.15 1.04 -1.18
N VAL A 38 6.39 2.27 -1.65
CA VAL A 38 6.33 3.51 -0.85
C VAL A 38 4.90 3.80 -0.38
N VAL A 39 3.94 3.68 -1.30
CA VAL A 39 2.52 3.90 -1.01
C VAL A 39 2.00 2.84 -0.03
N VAL A 40 2.35 1.57 -0.24
CA VAL A 40 1.96 0.47 0.63
C VAL A 40 2.53 0.64 2.04
N LEU A 41 3.80 1.00 2.19
CA LEU A 41 4.39 1.24 3.51
C LEU A 41 3.65 2.37 4.26
N SER A 42 3.26 3.42 3.53
CA SER A 42 2.49 4.52 4.11
C SER A 42 1.09 4.09 4.52
N ALA A 43 0.43 3.25 3.71
CA ALA A 43 -0.88 2.68 4.03
C ALA A 43 -0.81 1.78 5.26
N VAL A 44 0.24 0.94 5.36
CA VAL A 44 0.51 0.12 6.54
C VAL A 44 0.60 1.02 7.77
N ARG A 45 1.40 2.07 7.71
CA ARG A 45 1.55 2.98 8.85
C ARG A 45 0.24 3.66 9.27
N GLU A 46 -0.58 4.09 8.31
CA GLU A 46 -1.88 4.74 8.57
C GLU A 46 -2.88 3.80 9.27
N HIS A 47 -2.91 2.53 8.87
CA HIS A 47 -3.83 1.53 9.41
C HIS A 47 -3.23 0.70 10.56
N CYS A 48 -2.04 1.07 11.05
CA CYS A 48 -1.31 0.32 12.05
C CYS A 48 -1.93 0.52 13.45
N PRO A 49 -2.44 -0.53 14.13
CA PRO A 49 -3.12 -0.37 15.42
C PRO A 49 -2.19 0.02 16.56
N ARG A 50 -0.98 -0.57 16.58
CA ARG A 50 0.11 -0.08 17.44
C ARG A 50 0.91 0.90 16.60
N GLN A 51 1.34 2.02 17.18
CA GLN A 51 2.29 2.93 16.53
C GLN A 51 3.70 2.65 17.05
N PRO A 52 4.38 1.56 16.65
CA PRO A 52 5.82 1.52 16.84
C PRO A 52 6.45 2.61 15.96
N THR A 53 7.73 2.87 16.18
CA THR A 53 8.55 3.73 15.32
C THR A 53 8.74 3.06 13.95
N LEU A 54 7.66 2.96 13.17
CA LEU A 54 7.69 2.61 11.76
C LEU A 54 8.41 3.73 11.04
N GLY A 55 9.65 3.43 10.62
CA GLY A 55 10.40 4.32 9.74
C GLY A 55 9.65 4.53 8.43
N SER A 56 9.91 5.65 7.76
CA SER A 56 9.40 5.88 6.40
C SER A 56 10.28 5.21 5.33
N ASP A 57 11.25 4.41 5.75
CA ASP A 57 12.35 3.91 4.94
C ASP A 57 12.32 2.38 4.80
N ASP A 58 12.98 1.91 3.74
CA ASP A 58 13.20 0.51 3.37
C ASP A 58 14.25 -0.22 4.25
N SER A 59 14.45 0.26 5.48
CA SER A 59 15.44 -0.32 6.38
C SER A 59 15.13 -1.79 6.66
N ALA A 60 16.18 -2.60 6.83
CA ALA A 60 16.06 -3.99 7.26
C ALA A 60 15.19 -4.14 8.53
N ALA A 61 15.23 -3.14 9.41
CA ALA A 61 14.37 -3.10 10.59
C ALA A 61 12.89 -2.99 10.24
N THR A 62 12.51 -2.15 9.26
CA THR A 62 11.13 -1.93 8.84
C THR A 62 10.56 -3.16 8.13
N ILE A 63 11.31 -3.75 7.20
CA ILE A 63 10.82 -4.85 6.35
C ILE A 63 10.61 -6.16 7.13
N ASN A 64 11.34 -6.35 8.24
CA ASN A 64 11.25 -7.56 9.07
C ASN A 64 10.17 -7.46 10.16
N LEU A 65 9.49 -6.32 10.31
CA LEU A 65 8.40 -6.18 11.28
C LEU A 65 7.23 -7.08 10.89
N HIS A 66 6.76 -7.88 11.84
CA HIS A 66 5.59 -8.73 11.68
C HIS A 66 4.30 -7.92 11.81
N LEU A 67 3.37 -8.12 10.88
CA LEU A 67 2.09 -7.40 10.86
C LEU A 67 1.31 -7.64 12.16
N VAL A 68 1.15 -8.89 12.59
CA VAL A 68 0.37 -9.21 13.79
C VAL A 68 1.20 -8.99 15.05
N ASP A 69 2.37 -9.63 15.13
CA ASP A 69 3.13 -9.69 16.38
C ASP A 69 3.74 -8.34 16.77
N ASP A 70 4.36 -7.64 15.82
CA ASP A 70 5.06 -6.37 16.08
C ASP A 70 4.14 -5.16 15.90
N LEU A 71 3.34 -5.14 14.84
CA LEU A 71 2.50 -3.99 14.47
C LEU A 71 1.08 -4.06 15.06
N GLY A 72 0.65 -5.23 15.54
CA GLY A 72 -0.65 -5.41 16.18
C GLY A 72 -1.83 -5.42 15.23
N TYR A 73 -1.62 -5.76 13.96
CA TYR A 73 -2.73 -5.96 13.03
C TYR A 73 -3.65 -7.07 13.51
N ASP A 74 -4.91 -6.73 13.71
CA ASP A 74 -6.01 -7.65 13.89
C ASP A 74 -6.83 -7.79 12.59
N SER A 75 -7.85 -8.65 12.60
CA SER A 75 -8.64 -8.92 11.41
C SER A 75 -9.36 -7.67 10.88
N LEU A 76 -9.76 -6.74 11.75
CA LEU A 76 -10.38 -5.48 11.33
C LEU A 76 -9.36 -4.57 10.65
N ALA A 77 -8.20 -4.34 11.27
CA ALA A 77 -7.15 -3.50 10.68
C ALA A 77 -6.65 -4.05 9.33
N ILE A 78 -6.53 -5.37 9.19
CA ILE A 78 -6.19 -6.00 7.90
C ILE A 78 -7.29 -5.73 6.86
N ALA A 79 -8.57 -5.88 7.24
CA ALA A 79 -9.68 -5.62 6.33
C ALA A 79 -9.73 -4.15 5.87
N GLU A 80 -9.47 -3.20 6.78
CA GLU A 80 -9.41 -1.77 6.45
C GLU A 80 -8.25 -1.44 5.51
N LEU A 81 -7.06 -2.02 5.77
CA LEU A 81 -5.90 -1.86 4.90
C LEU A 81 -6.17 -2.44 3.50
N VAL A 82 -6.75 -3.64 3.42
CA VAL A 82 -7.14 -4.27 2.15
C VAL A 82 -8.10 -3.37 1.40
N PHE A 83 -9.18 -2.93 2.05
CA PHE A 83 -10.18 -2.07 1.42
C PHE A 83 -9.55 -0.77 0.88
N PHE A 84 -8.66 -0.14 1.65
CA PHE A 84 -7.93 1.04 1.21
C PHE A 84 -7.07 0.77 -0.03
N LEU A 85 -6.32 -0.34 -0.06
CA LEU A 85 -5.45 -0.70 -1.19
C LEU A 85 -6.25 -1.07 -2.44
N GLU A 86 -7.33 -1.82 -2.29
CA GLU A 86 -8.23 -2.21 -3.39
C GLU A 86 -8.84 -0.98 -4.05
N ASP A 87 -9.39 -0.06 -3.25
CA ASP A 87 -10.00 1.19 -3.71
C ASP A 87 -8.95 2.13 -4.34
N LEU A 88 -7.76 2.23 -3.76
CA LEU A 88 -6.69 3.10 -4.26
C LEU A 88 -6.07 2.63 -5.58
N PHE A 89 -5.86 1.32 -5.73
CA PHE A 89 -5.18 0.73 -6.89
C PHE A 89 -6.14 0.08 -7.90
N GLU A 90 -7.44 0.10 -7.60
CA GLU A 90 -8.49 -0.54 -8.40
C GLU A 90 -8.16 -2.01 -8.64
N VAL A 91 -7.77 -2.74 -7.59
CA VAL A 91 -7.34 -4.15 -7.62
C VAL A 91 -8.20 -4.97 -6.65
N SER A 92 -8.28 -6.29 -6.85
CA SER A 92 -8.91 -7.20 -5.89
C SER A 92 -7.86 -7.98 -5.13
N ILE A 93 -7.93 -7.94 -3.80
CA ILE A 93 -7.00 -8.58 -2.87
C ILE A 93 -7.82 -9.39 -1.86
N CYS A 94 -7.61 -10.69 -1.80
CA CYS A 94 -8.28 -11.50 -0.79
C CYS A 94 -7.66 -11.23 0.59
N THR A 95 -8.49 -10.94 1.59
CA THR A 95 -8.03 -10.70 2.98
C THR A 95 -7.24 -11.88 3.54
N GLN A 96 -7.58 -13.12 3.14
CA GLN A 96 -6.81 -14.31 3.53
C GLN A 96 -5.39 -14.32 2.97
N GLU A 97 -5.14 -13.73 1.81
CA GLU A 97 -3.78 -13.60 1.25
C GLU A 97 -2.93 -12.70 2.15
N ILE A 98 -3.50 -11.60 2.66
CA ILE A 98 -2.80 -10.69 3.59
C ILE A 98 -2.60 -11.33 4.97
N GLN A 99 -3.56 -12.11 5.46
CA GLN A 99 -3.41 -12.82 6.74
C GLN A 99 -2.30 -13.88 6.70
N ALA A 100 -1.98 -14.43 5.53
CA ALA A 100 -0.87 -15.35 5.36
C ALA A 100 0.50 -14.65 5.30
N ILE A 101 0.52 -13.32 5.19
CA ILE A 101 1.75 -12.52 5.13
C ILE A 101 2.25 -12.25 6.55
N GLY A 102 3.51 -12.60 6.82
CA GLY A 102 4.13 -12.39 8.12
C GLY A 102 4.59 -10.94 8.28
N THR A 103 5.29 -10.42 7.30
CA THR A 103 6.10 -9.20 7.43
C THR A 103 5.68 -8.04 6.52
N VAL A 104 6.09 -6.81 6.89
CA VAL A 104 5.89 -5.61 6.06
C VAL A 104 6.56 -5.75 4.69
N GLY A 105 7.76 -6.35 4.62
CA GLY A 105 8.48 -6.57 3.36
C GLY A 105 7.71 -7.49 2.41
N GLU A 106 7.19 -8.60 2.92
CA GLU A 106 6.37 -9.53 2.16
C GLU A 106 5.08 -8.88 1.66
N LEU A 107 4.42 -8.06 2.48
CA LEU A 107 3.22 -7.33 2.09
C LEU A 107 3.49 -6.39 0.92
N ARG A 108 4.58 -5.63 0.99
CA ARG A 108 5.01 -4.70 -0.08
C ARG A 108 5.30 -5.45 -1.37
N GLY A 109 5.98 -6.60 -1.29
CA GLY A 109 6.25 -7.46 -2.44
C GLY A 109 4.98 -8.05 -3.05
N PHE A 110 4.07 -8.56 -2.23
CA PHE A 110 2.81 -9.14 -2.65
C PHE A 110 1.94 -8.13 -3.42
N VAL A 111 1.76 -6.92 -2.88
CA VAL A 111 0.94 -5.89 -3.55
C VAL A 111 1.59 -5.46 -4.87
N ALA A 112 2.91 -5.26 -4.90
CA ALA A 112 3.61 -4.93 -6.13
C ALA A 112 3.44 -6.01 -7.22
N GLN A 113 3.53 -7.29 -6.84
CA GLN A 113 3.31 -8.41 -7.76
C GLN A 113 1.86 -8.43 -8.28
N LYS A 114 0.86 -8.29 -7.40
CA LYS A 114 -0.55 -8.25 -7.79
C LYS A 114 -0.86 -7.14 -8.79
N LEU A 115 -0.25 -5.97 -8.61
CA LEU A 115 -0.44 -4.85 -9.53
C LEU A 115 0.27 -5.05 -10.86
N ALA A 116 1.45 -5.68 -10.86
CA ALA A 116 2.14 -6.07 -12.08
C ALA A 116 1.31 -7.10 -12.89
N GLU A 117 0.71 -8.08 -12.22
CA GLU A 117 -0.19 -9.07 -12.84
C GLU A 117 -1.43 -8.42 -13.43
N LYS A 118 -2.07 -7.51 -12.69
CA LYS A 118 -3.21 -6.72 -13.18
C LYS A 118 -2.86 -5.94 -14.45
N SER A 119 -1.69 -5.27 -14.46
CA SER A 119 -1.26 -4.49 -15.62
C SER A 119 -0.88 -5.34 -16.82
N ALA A 120 -0.42 -6.58 -16.63
CA ALA A 120 -0.12 -7.50 -17.72
C ALA A 120 -1.38 -8.11 -18.36
N ALA A 121 -2.49 -8.14 -17.62
CA ALA A 121 -3.78 -8.68 -18.06
C ALA A 121 -4.71 -7.62 -18.70
N ALA A 122 -4.35 -6.33 -18.62
CA ALA A 122 -5.11 -5.19 -19.16
C ALA A 122 -4.58 -4.76 -20.54
#